data_AF-A0A955YVT1-F1
#
_entry.id   AF-A0A955YVT1-F1
#
_cell.length_a   1.000
_cell.length_b   1.000
_cell.length_c   1.000
_cell.angle_alpha   90.00
_cell.angle_beta   90.00
_cell.angle_gamma   90.00
#
_symmetry.space_group_name_H-M   'P 1'
#
loop_
_entity.id
_entity.type
_entity.pdbx_description
1 polymer ?
#
loop_
_entity_poly.entity_id
_entity_poly.type
_entity_poly.pdbx_seq_one_letter_code
_entity_poly.pdbx_strand_id
1 'polypeptide(L)'
;MTIRTAFLLAVGLLLVACGGRSRANPEQTLYTLTNLHPDEGRHQLYSVNYQSEGLIPRCTPVSVLALNRKRAVIQINSSGVKYTYGFHTRSMREDVQTHMNKYFGPECDVNRPAALSQADQAGIRDGQIYEGMSKEGVILAVGYPPEHRTPTLDSDVWVYWRTRMATFEVIFEGGVVKYIRD
;
A
#
# COMPACT_ATOMS: atom_id res chain seq x y z
N MET A 1 16.97 -10.44 78.90
CA MET A 1 15.80 -10.80 78.07
C MET A 1 15.69 -9.74 76.97
N THR A 2 16.06 -10.11 75.76
CA THR A 2 16.33 -9.25 74.60
C THR A 2 15.06 -9.05 73.77
N ILE A 3 14.65 -7.80 73.52
CA ILE A 3 13.61 -7.48 72.51
C ILE A 3 14.31 -6.81 71.34
N ARG A 4 14.34 -7.53 70.21
CA ARG A 4 14.91 -7.09 68.93
C ARG A 4 13.81 -6.40 68.11
N THR A 5 14.14 -5.21 67.64
CA THR A 5 13.49 -4.46 66.56
C THR A 5 13.47 -5.26 65.26
N ALA A 6 12.37 -5.22 64.52
CA ALA A 6 12.32 -5.61 63.12
C ALA A 6 11.43 -4.64 62.34
N PHE A 7 12.09 -3.69 61.66
CA PHE A 7 11.51 -2.84 60.61
C PHE A 7 11.36 -3.69 59.34
N LEU A 8 10.13 -3.84 58.83
CA LEU A 8 9.87 -4.43 57.51
C LEU A 8 9.93 -3.32 56.46
N LEU A 9 11.01 -3.29 55.67
CA LEU A 9 11.10 -2.51 54.43
C LEU A 9 10.32 -3.24 53.33
N ALA A 10 9.29 -2.59 52.79
CA ALA A 10 8.61 -3.04 51.58
C ALA A 10 9.44 -2.68 50.34
N VAL A 11 9.90 -3.70 49.60
CA VAL A 11 10.59 -3.54 48.31
C VAL A 11 9.55 -3.38 47.22
N GLY A 12 9.55 -2.22 46.55
CA GLY A 12 8.70 -1.92 45.41
C GLY A 12 9.12 -2.66 44.15
N LEU A 13 8.17 -3.34 43.51
CA LEU A 13 8.34 -3.98 42.21
C LEU A 13 8.06 -2.96 41.09
N LEU A 14 9.11 -2.43 40.46
CA LEU A 14 9.00 -1.62 39.25
C LEU A 14 8.85 -2.54 38.04
N LEU A 15 7.63 -2.68 37.52
CA LEU A 15 7.36 -3.32 36.23
C LEU A 15 7.77 -2.35 35.11
N VAL A 16 8.97 -2.57 34.56
CA VAL A 16 9.40 -1.94 33.30
C VAL A 16 8.62 -2.61 32.17
N ALA A 17 7.57 -1.94 31.69
CA ALA A 17 6.86 -2.30 30.47
C ALA A 17 7.76 -2.00 29.26
N CYS A 18 8.50 -3.00 28.79
CA CYS A 18 9.21 -2.91 27.51
C CYS A 18 8.19 -2.72 26.38
N GLY A 19 8.26 -1.57 25.71
CA GLY A 19 7.48 -1.25 24.53
C GLY A 19 7.62 -2.33 23.45
N GLY A 20 6.52 -3.03 23.17
CA GLY A 20 6.44 -4.01 22.10
C GLY A 20 6.63 -3.32 20.75
N ARG A 21 7.80 -3.52 20.13
CA ARG A 21 7.92 -3.39 18.68
C ARG A 21 7.19 -4.59 18.09
N SER A 22 6.04 -4.36 17.44
CA SER A 22 5.40 -5.38 16.60
C SER A 22 6.42 -5.84 15.56
N ARG A 23 6.96 -7.04 15.74
CA ARG A 23 7.70 -7.74 14.70
C ARG A 23 6.66 -8.21 13.69
N ALA A 24 6.74 -7.71 12.45
CA ALA A 24 6.05 -8.34 11.34
C ALA A 24 6.46 -9.83 11.33
N ASN A 25 5.48 -10.74 11.31
CA ASN A 25 5.74 -12.17 11.29
C ASN A 25 6.15 -12.55 9.85
N PRO A 26 7.42 -12.89 9.57
CA PRO A 26 7.91 -13.07 8.21
C PRO A 26 7.35 -14.31 7.48
N GLU A 27 6.53 -15.12 8.15
CA GLU A 27 5.92 -16.35 7.59
C GLU A 27 4.53 -16.13 6.97
N GLN A 28 3.87 -14.98 7.19
CA GLN A 28 2.54 -14.75 6.61
C GLN A 28 2.67 -14.26 5.15
N THR A 29 2.26 -15.11 4.21
CA THR A 29 2.10 -14.69 2.81
C THR A 29 0.92 -13.74 2.70
N LEU A 30 1.13 -12.61 2.03
CA LEU A 30 0.11 -11.66 1.62
C LEU A 30 0.03 -11.64 0.09
N TYR A 31 -0.98 -10.97 -0.45
CA TYR A 31 -1.19 -10.79 -1.87
C TYR A 31 -1.33 -9.31 -2.18
N THR A 32 -0.79 -8.88 -3.33
CA THR A 32 -1.07 -7.55 -3.87
C THR A 32 -2.56 -7.45 -4.21
N LEU A 33 -3.23 -6.37 -3.77
CA LEU A 33 -4.67 -6.18 -3.99
C LEU A 33 -4.96 -5.40 -5.28
N THR A 34 -4.00 -4.58 -5.69
CA THR A 34 -3.96 -3.85 -6.97
C THR A 34 -2.68 -4.22 -7.70
N ASN A 35 -2.58 -3.86 -8.98
CA ASN A 35 -1.28 -3.78 -9.63
C ASN A 35 -0.41 -2.73 -8.92
N LEU A 36 0.90 -2.94 -8.94
CA LEU A 36 1.89 -2.00 -8.44
C LEU A 36 2.86 -1.62 -9.57
N HIS A 37 3.33 -0.36 -9.54
CA HIS A 37 4.18 0.21 -10.57
C HIS A 37 5.58 0.54 -10.02
N PRO A 38 6.48 -0.45 -9.85
CA PRO A 38 7.81 -0.20 -9.31
C PRO A 38 8.73 0.54 -10.28
N ASP A 39 9.64 1.33 -9.73
CA ASP A 39 10.89 1.69 -10.39
C ASP A 39 11.79 0.45 -10.36
N GLU A 40 11.78 -0.33 -11.44
CA GLU A 40 12.55 -1.58 -11.55
C GLU A 40 14.05 -1.34 -11.40
N GLY A 41 14.58 -0.25 -11.97
CA GLY A 41 16.01 0.06 -11.89
C GLY A 41 16.50 0.33 -10.46
N ARG A 42 15.60 0.76 -9.56
CA ARG A 42 15.91 1.02 -8.14
C ARG A 42 15.32 0.02 -7.17
N HIS A 43 14.50 -0.91 -7.65
CA HIS A 43 13.63 -1.76 -6.85
C HIS A 43 12.85 -0.95 -5.80
N GLN A 44 12.14 0.10 -6.25
CA GLN A 44 11.41 1.01 -5.37
C GLN A 44 9.93 1.15 -5.72
N LEU A 45 9.11 1.19 -4.67
CA LEU A 45 7.70 1.55 -4.69
C LEU A 45 7.48 2.72 -3.75
N TYR A 46 6.40 3.46 -3.94
CA TYR A 46 6.16 4.68 -3.17
C TYR A 46 4.68 4.86 -2.83
N SER A 47 4.39 5.34 -1.62
CA SER A 47 3.01 5.61 -1.18
C SER A 47 2.29 6.71 -1.97
N VAL A 48 3.01 7.52 -2.74
CA VAL A 48 2.42 8.49 -3.68
C VAL A 48 2.09 7.88 -5.04
N ASN A 49 2.33 6.57 -5.19
CA ASN A 49 1.97 5.76 -6.35
C ASN A 49 2.46 6.34 -7.70
N TYR A 50 3.79 6.49 -7.83
CA TYR A 50 4.39 6.83 -9.11
C TYR A 50 4.08 5.72 -10.12
N GLN A 51 3.48 6.11 -11.25
CA GLN A 51 3.15 5.23 -12.37
C GLN A 51 4.40 4.95 -13.21
N SER A 52 5.35 4.22 -12.60
CA SER A 52 6.58 3.77 -13.27
C SER A 52 6.28 2.62 -14.24
N GLU A 53 7.19 2.38 -15.19
CA GLU A 53 7.01 1.37 -16.25
C GLU A 53 6.98 -0.08 -15.76
N GLY A 54 7.50 -0.37 -14.55
CA GLY A 54 7.44 -1.70 -13.97
C GLY A 54 6.01 -2.12 -13.67
N LEU A 55 5.76 -3.42 -13.61
CA LEU A 55 4.44 -3.96 -13.28
C LEU A 55 4.57 -5.20 -12.39
N ILE A 56 4.05 -5.11 -11.17
CA ILE A 56 3.76 -6.26 -10.31
C ILE A 56 2.25 -6.46 -10.35
N PRO A 57 1.73 -7.52 -11.00
CA PRO A 57 0.30 -7.73 -11.11
C PRO A 57 -0.38 -7.88 -9.75
N ARG A 58 -1.67 -7.55 -9.69
CA ARG A 58 -2.55 -7.91 -8.57
C ARG A 58 -2.55 -9.42 -8.34
N CYS A 59 -2.89 -9.82 -7.12
CA CYS A 59 -2.83 -11.19 -6.62
C CYS A 59 -1.43 -11.83 -6.67
N THR A 60 -0.36 -11.02 -6.73
CA THR A 60 1.02 -11.52 -6.61
C THR A 60 1.30 -11.88 -5.15
N PRO A 61 1.75 -13.12 -4.84
CA PRO A 61 2.13 -13.51 -3.50
C PRO A 61 3.42 -12.81 -3.05
N VAL A 62 3.37 -12.19 -1.86
CA VAL A 62 4.48 -11.42 -1.29
C VAL A 62 4.66 -11.69 0.20
N SER A 63 5.85 -11.37 0.70
CA SER A 63 6.16 -11.33 2.13
C SER A 63 6.63 -9.92 2.53
N VAL A 64 6.14 -9.43 3.67
CA VAL A 64 6.60 -8.16 4.27
C VAL A 64 7.73 -8.47 5.24
N LEU A 65 8.98 -8.29 4.80
CA LEU A 65 10.16 -8.65 5.58
C LEU A 65 10.51 -7.62 6.66
N ALA A 66 10.15 -6.37 6.43
CA ALA A 66 10.37 -5.29 7.38
C ALA A 66 9.32 -4.20 7.18
N LEU A 67 8.89 -3.58 8.28
CA LEU A 67 7.95 -2.46 8.27
C LEU A 67 8.32 -1.46 9.36
N ASN A 68 8.37 -0.19 9.01
CA ASN A 68 8.46 0.92 9.96
C ASN A 68 7.76 2.16 9.39
N ARG A 69 7.79 3.27 10.14
CA ARG A 69 7.11 4.52 9.78
C ARG A 69 7.56 5.15 8.46
N LYS A 70 8.74 4.81 7.93
CA LYS A 70 9.34 5.41 6.73
C LYS A 70 9.31 4.49 5.52
N ARG A 71 9.37 3.17 5.73
CA ARG A 71 9.40 2.20 4.63
C ARG A 71 8.94 0.79 5.04
N ALA A 72 8.57 0.02 4.04
CA ALA A 72 8.49 -1.44 4.09
C ALA A 72 9.52 -2.09 3.16
N VAL A 73 9.83 -3.37 3.39
CA VAL A 73 10.55 -4.22 2.44
C VAL A 73 9.61 -5.34 2.03
N ILE A 74 9.26 -5.36 0.75
CA ILE A 74 8.33 -6.32 0.15
C ILE A 74 9.13 -7.29 -0.70
N GLN A 75 9.01 -8.58 -0.45
CA GLN A 75 9.62 -9.62 -1.27
C GLN A 75 8.55 -10.27 -2.14
N ILE A 76 8.82 -10.43 -3.43
CA ILE A 76 8.01 -11.25 -4.32
C ILE A 76 8.37 -12.71 -4.09
N ASN A 77 7.39 -13.55 -3.73
CA ASN A 77 7.69 -14.89 -3.23
C ASN A 77 8.23 -15.82 -4.33
N SER A 78 7.77 -15.67 -5.57
CA SER A 78 8.18 -16.51 -6.70
C SER A 78 9.61 -16.24 -7.18
N SER A 79 10.07 -14.99 -7.12
CA SER A 79 11.38 -14.58 -7.65
C SER A 79 12.42 -14.26 -6.57
N GLY A 80 11.99 -14.01 -5.33
CA GLY A 80 12.85 -13.53 -4.25
C GLY A 80 13.28 -12.06 -4.39
N VAL A 81 12.83 -11.36 -5.45
CA VAL A 81 13.14 -9.94 -5.67
C VAL A 81 12.53 -9.12 -4.54
N LYS A 82 13.28 -8.12 -4.07
CA LYS A 82 12.91 -7.25 -2.94
C LYS A 82 12.75 -5.82 -3.39
N TYR A 83 11.58 -5.24 -3.14
CA TYR A 83 11.30 -3.82 -3.35
C TYR A 83 11.26 -3.09 -2.02
N THR A 84 11.87 -1.90 -1.98
CA THR A 84 11.68 -0.96 -0.88
C THR A 84 10.43 -0.12 -1.15
N TYR A 85 9.44 -0.21 -0.28
CA TYR A 85 8.24 0.62 -0.34
C TYR A 85 8.43 1.86 0.54
N GLY A 86 8.59 3.05 -0.06
CA GLY A 86 8.81 4.31 0.65
C GLY A 86 7.51 5.02 1.02
N PHE A 87 7.33 5.30 2.32
CA PHE A 87 6.19 6.10 2.80
C PHE A 87 6.52 7.59 2.79
N HIS A 88 5.81 8.35 1.95
CA HIS A 88 5.82 9.80 1.97
C HIS A 88 4.85 10.31 3.03
N THR A 89 5.25 10.24 4.29
CA THR A 89 4.37 10.50 5.44
C THR A 89 3.78 11.92 5.52
N ARG A 90 4.30 12.88 4.75
CA ARG A 90 3.72 14.24 4.63
C ARG A 90 2.60 14.31 3.59
N SER A 91 2.56 13.35 2.67
CA SER A 91 1.65 13.28 1.52
C SER A 91 0.55 12.23 1.71
N MET A 92 0.71 11.38 2.73
CA MET A 92 -0.21 10.34 3.16
C MET A 92 -0.99 10.88 4.36
N ARG A 93 -2.32 10.88 4.29
CA ARG A 93 -3.19 11.27 5.42
C ARG A 93 -3.46 10.10 6.34
N GLU A 94 -3.51 8.90 5.79
CA GLU A 94 -3.66 7.65 6.53
C GLU A 94 -2.38 7.25 7.28
N ASP A 95 -2.52 6.38 8.30
CA ASP A 95 -1.37 5.74 8.92
C ASP A 95 -0.79 4.60 8.06
N VAL A 96 0.42 4.16 8.39
CA VAL A 96 1.15 3.16 7.60
C VAL A 96 0.39 1.84 7.47
N GLN A 97 -0.28 1.38 8.53
CA GLN A 97 -0.97 0.10 8.48
C GLN A 97 -2.21 0.19 7.60
N THR A 98 -3.01 1.25 7.78
CA THR A 98 -4.18 1.52 6.93
C THR A 98 -3.78 1.62 5.46
N HIS A 99 -2.70 2.36 5.16
CA HIS A 99 -2.19 2.46 3.80
C HIS A 99 -1.77 1.10 3.24
N MET A 100 -1.02 0.30 4.01
CA MET A 100 -0.57 -1.03 3.56
C MET A 100 -1.75 -1.97 3.30
N ASN A 101 -2.81 -1.91 4.10
CA ASN A 101 -4.00 -2.76 3.93
C ASN A 101 -4.77 -2.48 2.62
N LYS A 102 -4.57 -1.31 1.99
CA LYS A 102 -5.12 -1.03 0.65
C LYS A 102 -4.41 -1.80 -0.46
N TYR A 103 -3.14 -2.13 -0.26
CA TYR A 103 -2.28 -2.71 -1.30
C TYR A 103 -1.93 -4.18 -1.03
N PHE A 104 -1.98 -4.62 0.22
CA PHE A 104 -1.58 -5.96 0.62
C PHE A 104 -2.61 -6.58 1.57
N GLY A 105 -3.12 -7.76 1.23
CA GLY A 105 -4.11 -8.48 2.03
C GLY A 105 -3.80 -9.96 2.18
N PRO A 106 -4.43 -10.66 3.13
CA PRO A 106 -4.24 -12.10 3.33
C PRO A 106 -4.79 -12.94 2.17
N GLU A 107 -5.69 -12.39 1.38
CA GLU A 107 -6.36 -13.04 0.25
C GLU A 107 -6.49 -12.04 -0.92
N CYS A 108 -6.64 -12.57 -2.13
CA CYS A 108 -6.94 -11.77 -3.31
C CYS A 108 -8.03 -12.46 -4.13
N ASP A 109 -9.11 -11.73 -4.44
CA ASP A 109 -10.13 -12.21 -5.35
C ASP A 109 -9.61 -12.17 -6.79
N VAL A 110 -9.15 -13.33 -7.28
CA VAL A 110 -8.65 -13.50 -8.65
C VAL A 110 -9.75 -13.33 -9.70
N ASN A 111 -11.02 -13.53 -9.33
CA ASN A 111 -12.15 -13.46 -10.25
C ASN A 111 -12.77 -12.07 -10.33
N ARG A 112 -12.42 -11.15 -9.41
CA ARG A 112 -12.98 -9.79 -9.40
C ARG A 112 -12.98 -9.09 -10.76
N PRO A 113 -11.89 -9.11 -11.55
CA PRO A 113 -11.87 -8.45 -12.86
C PRO A 113 -12.93 -8.99 -13.84
N ALA A 114 -13.27 -10.28 -13.78
CA ALA A 114 -14.24 -10.89 -14.69
C ALA A 114 -15.67 -10.35 -14.49
N ALA A 115 -15.95 -9.73 -13.34
CA ALA A 115 -17.22 -9.07 -13.04
C ALA A 115 -17.25 -7.59 -13.47
N LEU A 116 -16.15 -7.06 -14.03
CA LEU A 116 -16.03 -5.68 -14.48
C LEU A 116 -16.17 -5.57 -16.00
N SER A 117 -16.23 -4.33 -16.50
CA SER A 117 -16.34 -4.04 -17.93
C SER A 117 -15.15 -4.57 -18.73
N GLN A 118 -15.28 -4.66 -20.07
CA GLN A 118 -14.16 -5.04 -20.93
C GLN A 118 -13.00 -4.03 -20.85
N ALA A 119 -13.30 -2.74 -20.69
CA ALA A 119 -12.30 -1.70 -20.49
C ALA A 119 -11.53 -1.91 -19.18
N ASP A 120 -12.24 -2.23 -18.09
CA ASP A 120 -11.61 -2.54 -16.80
C ASP A 120 -10.73 -3.78 -16.89
N GLN A 121 -11.21 -4.85 -17.51
CA GLN A 121 -10.44 -6.07 -17.69
C GLN A 121 -9.16 -5.83 -18.49
N ALA A 122 -9.24 -5.02 -19.55
CA ALA A 122 -8.07 -4.64 -20.34
C ALA A 122 -7.08 -3.81 -19.50
N GLY A 123 -7.55 -2.76 -18.83
CA GLY A 123 -6.71 -1.91 -18.01
C GLY A 123 -6.03 -2.66 -16.87
N ILE A 124 -6.76 -3.55 -16.19
CA ILE A 124 -6.22 -4.38 -15.10
C ILE A 124 -5.14 -5.34 -15.62
N ARG A 125 -5.36 -5.98 -16.77
CA ARG A 125 -4.38 -6.89 -17.37
C ARG A 125 -3.12 -6.14 -17.78
N ASP A 126 -3.29 -4.96 -18.38
CA ASP A 126 -2.19 -4.23 -19.01
C ASP A 126 -1.50 -3.26 -18.03
N GLY A 127 -2.08 -3.03 -16.84
CA GLY A 127 -1.60 -2.05 -15.87
C GLY A 127 -1.76 -0.62 -16.35
N GLN A 128 -2.86 -0.33 -17.04
CA GLN A 128 -3.09 0.94 -17.74
C GLN A 128 -4.51 1.46 -17.52
N ILE A 129 -4.72 2.74 -17.81
CA ILE A 129 -6.03 3.39 -17.73
C ILE A 129 -6.57 3.61 -19.14
N TYR A 130 -7.80 3.18 -19.38
CA TYR A 130 -8.52 3.31 -20.64
C TYR A 130 -9.86 4.03 -20.45
N GLU A 131 -10.37 4.66 -21.52
CA GLU A 131 -11.73 5.22 -21.53
C GLU A 131 -12.76 4.10 -21.24
N GLY A 132 -13.80 4.45 -20.47
CA GLY A 132 -14.84 3.53 -20.04
C GLY A 132 -14.53 2.72 -18.79
N MET A 133 -13.31 2.81 -18.23
CA MET A 133 -12.98 2.12 -16.98
C MET A 133 -13.75 2.72 -15.79
N SER A 134 -14.24 1.88 -14.90
CA SER A 134 -14.81 2.30 -13.63
C SER A 134 -13.72 2.81 -12.68
N LYS A 135 -14.11 3.63 -11.69
CA LYS A 135 -13.21 4.04 -10.59
C LYS A 135 -12.53 2.84 -9.91
N GLU A 136 -13.27 1.75 -9.72
CA GLU A 136 -12.71 0.51 -9.17
C GLU A 136 -11.70 -0.15 -10.12
N GLY A 137 -12.03 -0.26 -11.41
CA GLY A 137 -11.10 -0.81 -12.39
C GLY A 137 -9.81 -0.02 -12.48
N VAL A 138 -9.88 1.31 -12.38
CA VAL A 138 -8.69 2.17 -12.30
C VAL A 138 -7.85 1.82 -11.07
N ILE A 139 -8.45 1.70 -9.87
CA ILE A 139 -7.71 1.32 -8.66
C ILE A 139 -7.06 -0.06 -8.81
N LEU A 140 -7.77 -1.05 -9.37
CA LEU A 140 -7.21 -2.39 -9.55
C LEU A 140 -6.06 -2.39 -10.58
N ALA A 141 -6.15 -1.55 -11.61
CA ALA A 141 -5.20 -1.48 -12.71
C ALA A 141 -3.92 -0.71 -12.39
N VAL A 142 -4.02 0.38 -11.63
CA VAL A 142 -2.90 1.31 -11.40
C VAL A 142 -2.67 1.69 -9.93
N GLY A 143 -3.46 1.15 -9.01
CA GLY A 143 -3.42 1.48 -7.58
C GLY A 143 -4.19 2.76 -7.23
N TYR A 144 -4.16 3.15 -5.95
CA TYR A 144 -4.89 4.33 -5.48
C TYR A 144 -4.16 5.63 -5.89
N PRO A 145 -4.90 6.70 -6.21
CA PRO A 145 -4.28 7.99 -6.43
C PRO A 145 -3.71 8.54 -5.11
N PRO A 146 -2.63 9.32 -5.16
CA PRO A 146 -2.05 9.98 -3.98
C PRO A 146 -3.07 10.91 -3.29
N GLU A 147 -3.35 10.65 -2.00
CA GLU A 147 -4.37 11.37 -1.22
C GLU A 147 -4.19 12.90 -1.22
N HIS A 148 -2.94 13.39 -1.13
CA HIS A 148 -2.68 14.84 -1.16
C HIS A 148 -3.04 15.52 -2.49
N ARG A 149 -3.15 14.77 -3.60
CA ARG A 149 -3.62 15.29 -4.91
C ARG A 149 -5.06 14.90 -5.22
N THR A 150 -5.51 13.78 -4.66
CA THR A 150 -6.90 13.29 -4.78
C THR A 150 -7.47 13.05 -3.38
N PRO A 151 -8.04 14.08 -2.73
CA PRO A 151 -8.46 13.97 -1.33
C PRO A 151 -9.62 13.02 -1.06
N THR A 152 -10.45 12.79 -2.08
CA THR A 152 -11.57 11.85 -2.03
C THR A 152 -11.65 11.08 -3.35
N LEU A 153 -11.97 9.79 -3.25
CA LEU A 153 -12.21 8.92 -4.41
C LEU A 153 -13.59 9.20 -5.05
N ASP A 154 -14.48 9.91 -4.36
CA ASP A 154 -15.77 10.32 -4.91
C ASP A 154 -15.63 11.43 -5.97
N SER A 155 -14.47 12.11 -6.03
CA SER A 155 -14.16 13.14 -7.03
C SER A 155 -14.22 12.57 -8.45
N ASP A 156 -14.70 13.38 -9.40
CA ASP A 156 -14.66 13.08 -10.83
C ASP A 156 -13.32 13.42 -11.47
N VAL A 157 -12.37 13.92 -10.69
CA VAL A 157 -10.99 14.15 -11.12
C VAL A 157 -10.06 13.47 -10.13
N TRP A 158 -9.29 12.50 -10.62
CA TRP A 158 -8.20 11.88 -9.86
C TRP A 158 -6.86 12.24 -10.46
N VAL A 159 -5.95 12.72 -9.63
CA VAL A 159 -4.61 13.12 -10.05
C VAL A 159 -3.60 12.06 -9.63
N TYR A 160 -2.81 11.58 -10.58
CA TYR A 160 -1.72 10.63 -10.39
C TYR A 160 -0.37 11.27 -10.67
N TRP A 161 0.68 10.68 -10.13
CA TRP A 161 2.05 11.02 -10.50
C TRP A 161 2.56 10.05 -11.56
N ARG A 162 2.89 10.55 -12.75
CA ARG A 162 3.63 9.77 -13.76
C ARG A 162 5.07 9.55 -13.30
N THR A 163 5.69 10.62 -12.82
CA THR A 163 7.04 10.60 -12.23
C THR A 163 7.09 11.53 -11.04
N ARG A 164 8.25 11.66 -10.40
CA ARG A 164 8.48 12.69 -9.36
C ARG A 164 8.25 14.12 -9.87
N MET A 165 8.27 14.36 -11.19
CA MET A 165 8.21 15.70 -11.79
C MET A 165 6.95 15.94 -12.63
N ALA A 166 6.16 14.90 -12.91
CA ALA A 166 5.01 14.99 -13.80
C ALA A 166 3.78 14.32 -13.20
N THR A 167 2.64 14.95 -13.38
CA THR A 167 1.32 14.40 -13.05
C THR A 167 0.47 14.24 -14.30
N PHE A 168 -0.62 13.50 -14.15
CA PHE A 168 -1.75 13.50 -15.07
C PHE A 168 -3.04 13.35 -14.28
N GLU A 169 -4.15 13.65 -14.92
CA GLU A 169 -5.48 13.61 -14.36
C GLU A 169 -6.34 12.61 -15.12
N VAL A 170 -7.10 11.81 -14.37
CA VAL A 170 -8.10 10.90 -14.87
C VAL A 170 -9.44 11.57 -14.62
N ILE A 171 -10.14 11.90 -15.71
CA ILE A 171 -11.44 12.58 -15.67
C ILE A 171 -12.52 11.53 -15.79
N PHE A 172 -13.47 11.54 -14.86
CA PHE A 172 -14.62 10.66 -14.83
C PHE A 172 -15.89 11.41 -15.22
N GLU A 173 -16.81 10.72 -15.89
CA GLU A 173 -18.16 11.17 -16.15
C GLU A 173 -19.10 9.98 -15.95
N GLY A 174 -20.16 10.13 -15.15
CA GLY A 174 -21.05 9.02 -14.83
C GLY A 174 -20.37 7.83 -14.12
N GLY A 175 -19.25 8.09 -13.42
CA GLY A 175 -18.49 7.07 -12.68
C GLY A 175 -17.49 6.25 -13.51
N VAL A 176 -17.34 6.55 -14.80
CA VAL A 176 -16.35 5.91 -15.69
C VAL A 176 -15.37 6.93 -16.27
N VAL A 177 -14.17 6.48 -16.63
CA VAL A 177 -13.14 7.31 -17.24
C VAL A 177 -13.65 7.85 -18.56
N LYS A 178 -13.64 9.17 -18.72
CA LYS A 178 -13.99 9.86 -19.96
C LYS A 178 -12.76 10.20 -20.79
N TYR A 179 -11.70 10.71 -20.17
CA TYR A 179 -10.39 10.92 -20.80
C TYR A 179 -9.29 11.12 -19.75
N ILE A 180 -8.04 11.10 -20.20
CA ILE A 180 -6.85 11.42 -19.43
C ILE A 180 -6.31 12.77 -19.90
N ARG A 181 -5.92 13.63 -18.96
CA ARG A 181 -5.34 14.96 -19.22
C ARG A 181 -3.95 15.05 -18.59
N ASP A 182 -2.97 15.52 -19.35
CA ASP A 182 -1.61 15.81 -18.85
C ASP A 182 -1.45 17.24 -18.32
#